data_AF-A0A349JSH4-F1
#
_entry.id   AF-A0A349JSH4-F1
#
_cell.length_a   1.000
_cell.length_b   1.000
_cell.length_c   1.000
_cell.angle_alpha   90.00
_cell.angle_beta   90.00
_cell.angle_gamma   90.00
#
_symmetry.space_group_name_H-M   'P 1'
#
loop_
_entity.id
_entity.type
_entity.pdbx_description
1 polymer ?
#
loop_
_entity_poly.entity_id
_entity_poly.type
_entity_poly.pdbx_seq_one_letter_code
_entity_poly.pdbx_strand_id
1 'polypeptide(L)'
;MTVSSWYERREGLATLPGCTLCPIPVGSGHVLSGPHQHGHRILRVDDPFLGSCVAAMRLFVALNLPKKERDRIYRASRILRDCELPVRWKEPEHYHVTLKFLGEVTEDRLEGVQDALNQVASTTGRLDLAVEGFGAFPTIRRPQVIWVGVEPSPALRCLKQDVEWALMGCGFERETRAFHPHLTLGRADAQDGAGVFRGLDDKAANLAYQGQIMVRKLDLMRSHLSKGGAPKYSLKHSTSFEG
;
A
#
# COMPACT_ATOMS: atom_id res chain seq x y z
N MET A 1 20.66 -13.98 7.48
CA MET A 1 19.49 -14.45 6.69
C MET A 1 19.48 -13.67 5.39
N THR A 2 19.61 -14.34 4.24
CA THR A 2 19.70 -13.71 2.92
C THR A 2 18.35 -13.15 2.47
N VAL A 3 18.37 -12.10 1.66
CA VAL A 3 17.19 -11.45 1.04
C VAL A 3 16.32 -12.45 0.26
N SER A 4 16.92 -13.52 -0.29
CA SER A 4 16.20 -14.63 -0.94
C SER A 4 15.31 -15.44 0.01
N SER A 5 15.70 -15.62 1.27
CA SER A 5 14.93 -16.39 2.27
C SER A 5 13.58 -15.76 2.60
N TRP A 6 13.46 -14.43 2.47
CA TRP A 6 12.19 -13.69 2.62
C TRP A 6 11.25 -13.89 1.41
N TYR A 7 11.81 -14.20 0.24
CA TYR A 7 11.06 -14.50 -0.98
C TYR A 7 10.71 -15.99 -1.09
N GLU A 8 11.55 -16.88 -0.56
CA GLU A 8 11.41 -18.34 -0.68
C GLU A 8 10.55 -18.98 0.41
N ARG A 9 10.34 -18.33 1.57
CA ARG A 9 9.38 -18.80 2.59
C ARG A 9 7.89 -18.67 2.14
N ARG A 10 7.64 -18.40 0.85
CA ARG A 10 6.38 -17.92 0.26
C ARG A 10 5.57 -18.96 -0.54
N GLU A 11 5.98 -20.21 -0.63
CA GLU A 11 5.28 -21.24 -1.44
C GLU A 11 4.77 -22.42 -0.60
N GLY A 12 4.38 -22.18 0.66
CA GLY A 12 3.69 -23.17 1.49
C GLY A 12 2.18 -23.07 1.31
N LEU A 13 1.65 -23.69 0.25
CA LEU A 13 0.20 -23.87 0.08
C LEU A 13 -0.39 -24.59 1.29
N ALA A 14 -1.13 -23.84 2.13
CA ALA A 14 -2.13 -24.44 3.00
C ALA A 14 -3.40 -24.64 2.16
N THR A 15 -3.61 -25.87 1.70
CA THR A 15 -4.88 -26.33 1.15
C THR A 15 -5.97 -26.19 2.21
N LEU A 16 -6.95 -25.31 1.98
CA LEU A 16 -8.23 -25.32 2.69
C LEU A 16 -9.24 -26.11 1.85
N PRO A 17 -10.02 -27.04 2.44
CA PRO A 17 -10.97 -27.84 1.71
C PRO A 17 -12.32 -27.12 1.52
N GLY A 18 -12.90 -27.30 0.33
CA GLY A 18 -14.34 -27.46 0.13
C GLY A 18 -15.25 -26.24 0.30
N CYS A 19 -15.46 -25.50 -0.80
CA CYS A 19 -16.71 -24.77 -1.02
C CYS A 19 -17.23 -25.14 -2.42
N THR A 20 -18.18 -26.05 -2.45
CA THR A 20 -18.89 -26.50 -3.65
C THR A 20 -20.16 -25.66 -3.82
N LEU A 21 -20.51 -25.37 -5.08
CA LEU A 21 -21.81 -24.93 -5.62
C LEU A 21 -22.03 -23.42 -5.84
N CYS A 22 -21.84 -22.99 -7.09
CA CYS A 22 -22.93 -22.40 -7.89
C CYS A 22 -22.51 -22.32 -9.39
N PRO A 23 -23.31 -22.86 -10.34
CA PRO A 23 -23.01 -22.79 -11.76
C PRO A 23 -23.50 -21.47 -12.39
N ILE A 24 -22.66 -20.84 -13.22
CA ILE A 24 -23.01 -19.70 -14.08
C ILE A 24 -23.41 -20.26 -15.46
N PRO A 25 -24.56 -19.87 -16.05
CA PRO A 25 -24.92 -20.28 -17.40
C PRO A 25 -24.19 -19.46 -18.47
N VAL A 26 -23.66 -20.15 -19.47
CA VAL A 26 -23.05 -19.58 -20.68
C VAL A 26 -24.16 -19.25 -21.68
N GLY A 27 -24.43 -17.95 -21.87
CA GLY A 27 -25.34 -17.46 -22.90
C GLY A 27 -24.60 -17.17 -24.21
N SER A 28 -24.92 -17.92 -25.26
CA SER A 28 -24.44 -17.74 -26.63
C SER A 28 -25.29 -16.69 -27.36
N GLY A 29 -24.67 -15.81 -28.14
CA GLY A 29 -25.39 -14.85 -28.99
C GLY A 29 -24.49 -14.27 -30.07
N HIS A 30 -24.46 -14.92 -31.23
CA HIS A 30 -24.11 -14.30 -32.51
C HIS A 30 -25.23 -13.34 -32.94
N VAL A 31 -24.89 -12.27 -33.68
CA VAL A 31 -25.48 -11.93 -35.00
C VAL A 31 -24.98 -10.56 -35.51
N LEU A 32 -24.31 -10.64 -36.66
CA LEU A 32 -24.31 -9.82 -37.89
C LEU A 32 -23.91 -8.33 -37.93
N SER A 33 -23.07 -8.09 -38.94
CA SER A 33 -22.55 -6.84 -39.49
C SER A 33 -23.51 -6.21 -40.51
N GLY A 34 -23.44 -4.89 -40.70
CA GLY A 34 -24.01 -4.21 -41.88
C GLY A 34 -24.14 -2.68 -41.73
N PRO A 35 -23.59 -1.86 -42.66
CA PRO A 35 -23.38 -0.42 -42.47
C PRO A 35 -24.50 0.43 -43.07
N HIS A 36 -24.71 1.67 -42.60
CA HIS A 36 -25.15 2.80 -43.43
C HIS A 36 -24.96 4.14 -42.72
N GLN A 37 -24.28 5.06 -43.40
CA GLN A 37 -24.19 6.48 -43.05
C GLN A 37 -25.54 7.15 -43.27
N HIS A 38 -25.93 8.12 -42.43
CA HIS A 38 -26.60 9.36 -42.84
C HIS A 38 -26.46 10.42 -41.74
N GLY A 39 -25.99 11.60 -42.13
CA GLY A 39 -25.82 12.74 -41.25
C GLY A 39 -27.15 13.40 -40.93
N HIS A 40 -27.37 13.67 -39.65
CA HIS A 40 -28.30 14.71 -39.21
C HIS A 40 -27.62 15.57 -38.16
N ARG A 41 -27.46 16.84 -38.53
CA ARG A 41 -27.07 17.96 -37.70
C ARG A 41 -28.18 18.20 -36.66
N ILE A 42 -27.91 17.96 -35.38
CA ILE A 42 -28.80 18.35 -34.29
C ILE A 42 -27.99 19.13 -33.25
N LEU A 43 -28.37 20.41 -33.16
CA LEU A 43 -28.28 21.40 -32.09
C LEU A 43 -27.30 21.12 -30.93
N ARG A 44 -26.34 22.05 -30.78
CA ARG A 44 -25.61 22.27 -29.53
C ARG A 44 -26.64 22.46 -28.41
N VAL A 45 -26.69 21.50 -27.49
CA VAL A 45 -27.20 21.74 -26.15
C VAL A 45 -25.97 22.22 -25.39
N ASP A 46 -25.98 23.51 -25.03
CA ASP A 46 -25.01 24.06 -24.11
C ASP A 46 -25.14 23.26 -22.80
N ASP A 47 -24.15 22.40 -22.52
CA ASP A 47 -24.09 21.60 -21.31
C ASP A 47 -23.50 22.46 -20.19
N PRO A 48 -24.28 22.95 -19.22
CA PRO A 48 -23.80 23.79 -18.14
C PRO A 48 -23.40 22.89 -16.97
N PHE A 49 -22.49 21.95 -17.21
CA PHE A 49 -21.74 21.32 -16.13
C PHE A 49 -20.29 21.71 -16.28
N LEU A 50 -20.03 23.00 -16.00
CA LEU A 50 -18.75 23.40 -15.44
C LEU A 50 -18.60 22.58 -14.15
N GLY A 51 -17.93 21.44 -14.26
CA GLY A 51 -17.65 20.55 -13.16
C GLY A 51 -17.07 21.38 -12.04
N SER A 52 -17.77 21.43 -10.91
CA SER A 52 -17.15 21.82 -9.65
C SER A 52 -15.89 20.98 -9.54
N CYS A 53 -14.72 21.63 -9.57
CA CYS A 53 -13.46 20.97 -9.27
C CYS A 53 -13.52 20.58 -7.79
N VAL A 54 -14.18 19.46 -7.48
CA VAL A 54 -14.22 18.93 -6.13
C VAL A 54 -12.79 18.61 -5.77
N ALA A 55 -12.28 19.25 -4.72
CA ALA A 55 -10.90 19.07 -4.30
C ALA A 55 -10.68 17.58 -4.00
N ALA A 56 -9.85 16.93 -4.82
CA ALA A 56 -9.51 15.53 -4.66
C ALA A 56 -8.22 15.40 -3.83
N MET A 57 -8.21 14.39 -2.97
CA MET A 57 -7.10 14.06 -2.08
C MET A 57 -6.61 12.67 -2.36
N ARG A 58 -5.30 12.52 -2.52
CA ARG A 58 -4.66 11.21 -2.59
C ARG A 58 -4.61 10.58 -1.21
N LEU A 59 -5.45 9.58 -0.96
CA LEU A 59 -5.55 8.95 0.35
C LEU A 59 -5.02 7.51 0.36
N PHE A 60 -4.56 7.08 1.54
CA PHE A 60 -4.22 5.69 1.82
C PHE A 60 -4.41 5.38 3.31
N VAL A 61 -4.66 4.12 3.60
CA VAL A 61 -4.82 3.58 4.95
C VAL A 61 -3.49 2.98 5.40
N ALA A 62 -3.05 3.31 6.60
CA ALA A 62 -1.76 2.89 7.13
C ALA A 62 -1.78 2.58 8.63
N LEU A 63 -0.78 1.80 9.04
CA LEU A 63 -0.37 1.63 10.42
C LEU A 63 0.86 2.49 10.67
N ASN A 64 0.70 3.59 11.41
CA ASN A 64 1.84 4.35 11.89
C ASN A 64 2.46 3.68 13.13
N LEU A 65 3.78 3.72 13.20
CA LEU A 65 4.52 3.13 14.32
C LEU A 65 4.80 4.19 15.39
N PRO A 66 4.99 3.82 16.66
CA PRO A 66 5.46 4.75 17.69
C PRO A 66 6.76 5.44 17.27
N LYS A 67 6.92 6.74 17.59
CA LYS A 67 8.10 7.54 17.21
C LYS A 67 9.42 6.83 17.57
N LYS A 68 9.51 6.30 18.79
CA LYS A 68 10.69 5.57 19.28
C LYS A 68 11.09 4.43 18.34
N GLU A 69 10.12 3.69 17.81
CA GLU A 69 10.38 2.55 16.93
C GLU A 69 10.78 3.00 15.52
N ARG A 70 10.13 4.04 14.99
CA ARG A 70 10.56 4.66 13.72
C ARG A 70 12.01 5.16 13.80
N ASP A 71 12.37 5.81 14.90
CA ASP A 71 13.75 6.28 15.13
C ASP A 71 14.74 5.10 15.24
N ARG A 72 14.34 3.98 15.84
CA ARG A 72 15.16 2.75 15.92
C ARG A 72 15.41 2.16 14.53
N ILE A 73 14.37 2.03 13.71
CA ILE A 73 14.48 1.57 12.31
C ILE A 73 15.36 2.51 11.51
N TYR A 74 15.19 3.82 11.69
CA TYR A 74 16.02 4.84 11.05
C TYR A 74 17.48 4.66 11.43
N ARG A 75 17.82 4.54 12.71
CA ARG A 75 19.21 4.27 13.13
C ARG A 75 19.76 2.95 12.57
N ALA A 76 18.97 1.88 12.58
CA ALA A 76 19.41 0.57 12.07
C ALA A 76 19.72 0.59 10.57
N SER A 77 18.97 1.35 9.78
CA SER A 77 19.18 1.50 8.34
C SER A 77 20.28 2.50 7.95
N ARG A 78 20.99 3.09 8.93
CA ARG A 78 22.05 4.08 8.68
C ARG A 78 23.11 3.58 7.70
N ILE A 79 23.56 2.34 7.84
CA ILE A 79 24.59 1.76 6.96
C ILE A 79 24.16 1.80 5.47
N LEU A 80 22.87 1.64 5.18
CA LEU A 80 22.36 1.77 3.80
C LEU A 80 22.33 3.22 3.34
N ARG A 81 21.98 4.15 4.24
CA ARG A 81 21.87 5.58 3.93
C ARG A 81 23.21 6.27 3.75
N ASP A 82 24.21 5.82 4.49
CA ASP A 82 25.58 6.33 4.41
C ASP A 82 26.31 5.79 3.15
N CYS A 83 25.70 4.84 2.42
CA CYS A 83 26.18 4.46 1.09
C CYS A 83 25.72 5.49 0.04
N GLU A 84 26.58 5.80 -0.92
CA GLU A 84 26.27 6.65 -2.09
C GLU A 84 25.36 5.91 -3.10
N LEU A 85 24.22 5.42 -2.63
CA LEU A 85 23.18 4.81 -3.47
C LEU A 85 22.23 5.92 -3.96
N PRO A 86 21.74 5.86 -5.22
CA PRO A 86 20.78 6.82 -5.77
C PRO A 86 19.39 6.54 -5.20
N VAL A 87 19.26 6.76 -3.89
CA VAL A 87 18.06 6.48 -3.10
C VAL A 87 17.64 7.75 -2.42
N ARG A 88 16.42 8.16 -2.71
CA ARG A 88 15.71 9.17 -1.94
C ARG A 88 15.16 8.53 -0.67
N TRP A 89 15.94 8.63 0.40
CA TRP A 89 15.55 8.16 1.72
C TRP A 89 14.40 8.98 2.31
N LYS A 90 13.51 8.30 3.04
CA LYS A 90 12.42 8.94 3.77
C LYS A 90 12.87 9.26 5.20
N GLU A 91 12.41 10.40 5.69
CA GLU A 91 12.45 10.75 7.10
C GLU A 91 11.64 9.75 7.95
N PRO A 92 12.04 9.49 9.21
CA PRO A 92 11.41 8.49 10.07
C PRO A 92 9.93 8.77 10.35
N GLU A 93 9.46 10.03 10.31
CA GLU A 93 8.04 10.37 10.48
C GLU A 93 7.16 9.78 9.37
N HIS A 94 7.75 9.43 8.23
CA HIS A 94 7.06 8.85 7.10
C HIS A 94 7.11 7.31 7.05
N TYR A 95 7.66 6.65 8.08
CA TYR A 95 7.67 5.18 8.18
C TYR A 95 6.32 4.67 8.68
N HIS A 96 5.66 3.88 7.82
CA HIS A 96 4.38 3.25 8.10
C HIS A 96 4.26 1.94 7.31
N VAL A 97 3.37 1.06 7.76
CA VAL A 97 2.90 -0.09 6.95
C VAL A 97 1.67 0.36 6.19
N THR A 98 1.68 0.28 4.86
CA THR A 98 0.49 0.62 4.07
C THR A 98 -0.44 -0.58 4.00
N LEU A 99 -1.73 -0.36 4.28
CA LEU A 99 -2.77 -1.38 4.13
C LEU A 99 -3.52 -1.23 2.82
N LYS A 100 -3.89 -0.02 2.40
CA LYS A 100 -4.63 0.19 1.15
C LYS A 100 -4.39 1.57 0.57
N PHE A 101 -4.10 1.65 -0.72
CA PHE A 101 -4.15 2.93 -1.45
C PHE A 101 -5.58 3.16 -1.96
N LEU A 102 -6.11 4.37 -1.76
CA LEU A 102 -7.43 4.76 -2.23
C LEU A 102 -7.39 5.59 -3.52
N GLY A 103 -6.22 6.12 -3.88
CA GLY A 103 -6.11 7.03 -5.00
C GLY A 103 -6.74 8.38 -4.66
N GLU A 104 -7.30 9.05 -5.67
CA GLU A 104 -7.98 10.33 -5.51
C GLU A 104 -9.36 10.14 -4.88
N VAL A 105 -9.59 10.80 -3.75
CA VAL A 105 -10.84 10.78 -2.97
C VAL A 105 -11.34 12.20 -2.81
N THR A 106 -12.59 12.44 -3.20
CA THR A 106 -13.25 13.75 -3.05
C THR A 106 -13.67 13.98 -1.60
N GLU A 107 -13.81 15.25 -1.19
CA GLU A 107 -14.13 15.61 0.20
C GLU A 107 -15.47 15.03 0.66
N ASP A 108 -16.48 14.93 -0.21
CA ASP A 108 -17.80 14.35 0.07
C ASP A 108 -17.76 12.84 0.42
N ARG A 109 -16.71 12.13 -0.02
CA ARG A 109 -16.50 10.72 0.29
C ARG A 109 -15.69 10.50 1.58
N LEU A 110 -15.13 11.56 2.16
CA LEU A 110 -14.20 11.44 3.27
C LEU A 110 -14.86 10.87 4.52
N GLU A 111 -16.06 11.35 4.88
CA GLU A 111 -16.79 10.92 6.07
C GLU A 111 -17.09 9.43 6.03
N GLY A 112 -17.62 8.92 4.91
CA GLY A 112 -17.89 7.49 4.76
C GLY A 112 -16.64 6.61 4.86
N VAL A 113 -15.47 7.09 4.41
CA VAL A 113 -14.19 6.39 4.61
C VAL A 113 -13.80 6.39 6.10
N GLN A 114 -13.99 7.50 6.81
CA GLN A 114 -13.66 7.58 8.23
C GLN A 114 -14.53 6.64 9.07
N ASP A 115 -15.83 6.57 8.79
CA ASP A 115 -16.77 5.69 9.47
C ASP A 115 -16.46 4.22 9.24
N ALA A 116 -16.14 3.85 7.99
CA ALA A 116 -15.70 2.50 7.66
C ALA A 116 -14.44 2.09 8.45
N LEU A 117 -13.47 3.00 8.59
CA LEU A 117 -12.27 2.74 9.38
C LEU A 117 -12.56 2.67 10.89
N ASN A 118 -13.48 3.49 11.40
CA ASN A 118 -13.91 3.43 12.80
C ASN A 118 -14.54 2.08 13.13
N GLN A 119 -15.41 1.56 12.27
CA GLN A 119 -16.05 0.25 12.46
C GLN A 119 -15.04 -0.91 12.43
N VAL A 120 -14.03 -0.83 11.56
CA VAL A 120 -12.93 -1.82 11.55
C VAL A 120 -12.14 -1.73 12.84
N ALA A 121 -11.76 -0.53 13.28
CA ALA A 121 -10.96 -0.35 14.48
C ALA A 121 -11.70 -0.77 15.76
N SER A 122 -13.01 -0.56 15.84
CA SER A 122 -13.85 -0.96 16.97
C SER A 122 -14.07 -2.47 17.08
N THR A 123 -13.50 -3.28 16.19
CA THR A 123 -13.53 -4.76 16.26
C THR A 123 -12.14 -5.36 16.16
N THR A 124 -11.12 -4.50 16.07
CA THR A 124 -9.71 -4.88 15.96
C THR A 124 -9.05 -4.77 17.32
N GLY A 125 -8.41 -5.85 17.77
CA GLY A 125 -7.54 -5.82 18.95
C GLY A 125 -6.18 -5.16 18.69
N ARG A 126 -5.41 -4.92 19.76
CA ARG A 126 -4.00 -4.50 19.63
C ARG A 126 -3.21 -5.43 18.70
N LEU A 127 -2.33 -4.86 17.89
CA LEU A 127 -1.50 -5.60 16.93
C LEU A 127 -0.03 -5.53 17.33
N ASP A 128 0.60 -6.70 17.42
CA ASP A 128 2.04 -6.83 17.57
C ASP A 128 2.66 -7.18 16.22
N LEU A 129 3.51 -6.27 15.72
CA LEU A 129 4.20 -6.41 14.45
C LEU A 129 5.64 -6.86 14.69
N ALA A 130 6.00 -8.03 14.17
CA ALA A 130 7.39 -8.44 14.07
C ALA A 130 8.02 -7.75 12.85
N VAL A 131 9.02 -6.91 13.07
CA VAL A 131 9.70 -6.13 12.03
C VAL A 131 11.15 -6.59 11.95
N GLU A 132 11.53 -7.13 10.81
CA GLU A 132 12.86 -7.67 10.55
C GLU A 132 13.19 -7.72 9.07
N GLY A 133 14.48 -7.87 8.77
CA GLY A 133 14.97 -8.05 7.42
C GLY A 133 14.91 -6.78 6.57
N PHE A 134 15.93 -6.58 5.76
CA PHE A 134 15.97 -5.49 4.79
C PHE A 134 15.92 -6.06 3.38
N GLY A 135 15.26 -5.34 2.48
CA GLY A 135 15.10 -5.80 1.11
C GLY A 135 14.72 -4.68 0.17
N ALA A 136 14.40 -5.06 -1.06
CA ALA A 136 13.98 -4.12 -2.06
C ALA A 136 12.99 -4.73 -3.07
N PHE A 137 12.20 -3.86 -3.70
CA PHE A 137 11.30 -4.18 -4.81
C PHE A 137 11.69 -3.42 -6.07
N PRO A 138 11.45 -3.96 -7.28
CA PRO A 138 10.99 -5.33 -7.52
C PRO A 138 12.08 -6.38 -7.22
N THR A 139 13.36 -6.02 -7.37
CA THR A 139 14.49 -6.87 -7.03
C THR A 139 15.59 -6.06 -6.37
N ILE A 140 16.46 -6.70 -5.60
CA ILE A 140 17.60 -6.02 -4.95
C ILE A 140 18.66 -5.51 -5.93
N ARG A 141 18.74 -6.10 -7.12
CA ARG A 141 19.69 -5.70 -8.19
C ARG A 141 19.20 -4.49 -8.98
N ARG A 142 17.89 -4.26 -9.00
CA ARG A 142 17.25 -3.12 -9.67
C ARG A 142 16.12 -2.60 -8.78
N PRO A 143 16.45 -2.00 -7.62
CA PRO A 143 15.46 -1.54 -6.68
C PRO A 143 14.79 -0.26 -7.20
N GLN A 144 13.49 -0.16 -6.95
CA GLN A 144 12.70 1.06 -6.97
C GLN A 144 12.29 1.46 -5.55
N VAL A 145 12.20 0.50 -4.64
CA VAL A 145 11.81 0.68 -3.23
C VAL A 145 12.77 -0.10 -2.36
N ILE A 146 13.37 0.54 -1.36
CA ILE A 146 14.11 -0.12 -0.28
C ILE A 146 13.23 -0.14 0.96
N TRP A 147 13.19 -1.27 1.66
CA TRP A 147 12.25 -1.49 2.76
C TRP A 147 12.84 -2.33 3.90
N VAL A 148 12.19 -2.26 5.06
CA VAL A 148 12.31 -3.25 6.16
C VAL A 148 11.02 -4.07 6.24
N GLY A 149 11.17 -5.39 6.42
CA GLY A 149 10.08 -6.35 6.36
C GLY A 149 9.23 -6.31 7.63
N VAL A 150 7.95 -6.63 7.47
CA VAL A 150 7.06 -6.95 8.59
C VAL A 150 6.58 -8.37 8.39
N GLU A 151 6.72 -9.21 9.40
CA GLU A 151 6.29 -10.60 9.31
C GLU A 151 4.77 -10.67 9.12
N PRO A 152 4.27 -11.40 8.10
CA PRO A 152 2.85 -11.61 7.96
C PRO A 152 2.31 -12.41 9.14
N SER A 153 1.37 -11.83 9.90
CA SER A 153 0.63 -12.54 10.95
C SER A 153 -0.82 -12.77 10.54
N PRO A 154 -1.53 -13.75 11.11
CA PRO A 154 -2.97 -13.90 10.93
C PRO A 154 -3.73 -12.60 11.27
N ALA A 155 -3.40 -11.96 12.38
CA ALA A 155 -4.04 -10.71 12.80
C ALA A 155 -3.85 -9.57 11.79
N LEU A 156 -2.63 -9.38 11.25
CA LEU A 156 -2.37 -8.35 10.25
C LEU A 156 -3.09 -8.64 8.92
N ARG A 157 -3.20 -9.93 8.54
CA ARG A 157 -3.96 -10.34 7.35
C ARG A 157 -5.46 -10.13 7.52
N CYS A 158 -6.02 -10.44 8.69
CA CYS A 158 -7.42 -10.17 9.00
C CYS A 158 -7.70 -8.66 8.93
N LEU A 159 -6.91 -7.83 9.61
CA LEU A 159 -7.07 -6.37 9.53
C LEU A 159 -7.01 -5.86 8.09
N LYS A 160 -6.04 -6.33 7.31
CA LYS A 160 -5.91 -5.97 5.88
C LYS A 160 -7.18 -6.33 5.09
N GLN A 161 -7.78 -7.48 5.38
CA GLN A 161 -9.00 -7.98 4.73
C GLN A 161 -10.25 -7.20 5.17
N ASP A 162 -10.36 -6.88 6.45
CA ASP A 162 -11.46 -6.08 7.01
C ASP A 162 -11.46 -4.66 6.45
N VAL A 163 -10.28 -4.04 6.34
CA VAL A 163 -10.11 -2.74 5.67
C VAL A 163 -10.52 -2.81 4.19
N GLU A 164 -10.17 -3.88 3.48
CA GLU A 164 -10.58 -4.06 2.08
C GLU A 164 -12.10 -4.21 1.92
N TRP A 165 -12.75 -4.98 2.80
CA TRP A 165 -14.20 -5.17 2.75
C TRP A 165 -14.98 -3.92 3.13
N ALA A 166 -14.58 -3.23 4.21
CA ALA A 166 -15.23 -2.01 4.63
C ALA A 166 -15.15 -0.93 3.53
N LEU A 167 -13.99 -0.79 2.88
CA LEU A 167 -13.80 0.21 1.83
C LEU A 167 -14.42 -0.21 0.48
N MET A 168 -14.63 -1.50 0.23
CA MET A 168 -15.49 -1.94 -0.87
C MET A 168 -16.92 -1.42 -0.70
N GLY A 169 -17.46 -1.43 0.52
CA GLY A 169 -18.76 -0.83 0.82
C GLY A 169 -18.83 0.66 0.50
N CYS A 170 -17.69 1.36 0.51
CA CYS A 170 -17.58 2.77 0.10
C CYS A 170 -17.28 2.96 -1.39
N GLY A 171 -17.32 1.91 -2.21
CA GLY A 171 -17.08 1.95 -3.65
C GLY A 171 -15.61 1.93 -4.06
N PHE A 172 -14.69 1.42 -3.23
CA PHE A 172 -13.28 1.22 -3.60
C PHE A 172 -13.03 -0.23 -4.03
N GLU A 173 -12.40 -0.42 -5.18
CA GLU A 173 -12.03 -1.75 -5.67
C GLU A 173 -11.02 -2.45 -4.74
N ARG A 174 -11.08 -3.78 -4.68
CA ARG A 174 -10.13 -4.57 -3.90
C ARG A 174 -8.76 -4.62 -4.56
N GLU A 175 -7.70 -4.55 -3.75
CA GLU A 175 -6.36 -4.89 -4.22
C GLU A 175 -6.26 -6.41 -4.46
N THR A 176 -5.79 -6.79 -5.65
CA THR A 176 -5.66 -8.19 -6.07
C THR A 176 -4.23 -8.71 -5.94
N ARG A 177 -3.25 -7.80 -5.81
CA ARG A 177 -1.84 -8.17 -5.61
C ARG A 177 -1.63 -8.78 -4.23
N ALA A 178 -0.70 -9.72 -4.18
CA ALA A 178 -0.27 -10.31 -2.91
C ALA A 178 0.21 -9.22 -1.94
N PHE A 179 -0.31 -9.28 -0.72
CA PHE A 179 0.03 -8.34 0.34
C PHE A 179 1.40 -8.71 0.93
N HIS A 180 2.36 -7.80 0.76
CA HIS A 180 3.69 -7.90 1.33
C HIS A 180 3.86 -6.79 2.36
N PRO A 181 3.59 -7.03 3.65
CA PRO A 181 3.70 -5.99 4.67
C PRO A 181 5.16 -5.57 4.85
N HIS A 182 5.42 -4.26 4.73
CA HIS A 182 6.75 -3.68 4.78
C HIS A 182 6.67 -2.20 5.17
N LEU A 183 7.78 -1.66 5.66
CA LEU A 183 7.98 -0.21 5.77
C LEU A 183 8.94 0.25 4.68
N THR A 184 8.47 1.14 3.82
CA THR A 184 9.35 1.76 2.82
C THR A 184 10.33 2.71 3.51
N LEU A 185 11.63 2.46 3.34
CA LEU A 185 12.72 3.29 3.85
C LEU A 185 13.15 4.36 2.84
N GLY A 186 13.07 4.05 1.55
CA GLY A 186 13.50 4.97 0.49
C GLY A 186 13.03 4.50 -0.89
N ARG A 187 13.08 5.41 -1.86
CA ARG A 187 12.81 5.11 -3.27
C ARG A 187 14.07 5.32 -4.09
N ALA A 188 14.43 4.31 -4.86
CA ALA A 188 15.61 4.32 -5.71
C ALA A 188 15.26 4.88 -7.09
N ASP A 189 16.19 5.62 -7.69
CA ASP A 189 16.14 5.93 -9.11
C ASP A 189 16.72 4.75 -9.90
N ALA A 190 15.90 4.16 -10.77
CA ALA A 190 16.28 2.98 -11.52
C ALA A 190 17.05 3.31 -12.81
N GLN A 191 17.23 4.60 -13.13
CA GLN A 191 17.83 5.04 -14.39
C GLN A 191 19.35 4.81 -14.46
N ASP A 192 20.05 4.71 -13.33
CA ASP A 192 21.52 4.62 -13.29
C ASP A 192 22.08 3.20 -13.54
N GLY A 193 21.22 2.22 -13.86
CA GLY A 193 21.61 0.86 -14.21
C GLY A 193 21.93 -0.04 -13.01
N ALA A 194 21.98 -1.37 -13.26
CA ALA A 194 22.06 -2.39 -12.19
C ALA A 194 23.38 -2.38 -11.39
N GLY A 195 24.44 -1.75 -11.91
CA GLY A 195 25.76 -1.73 -11.27
C GLY A 195 25.82 -0.86 -10.02
N VAL A 196 24.98 0.18 -9.94
CA VAL A 196 25.02 1.16 -8.85
C VAL A 196 24.54 0.59 -7.52
N PHE A 197 23.72 -0.47 -7.56
CA PHE A 197 23.23 -1.16 -6.37
C PHE A 197 24.05 -2.42 -6.02
N ARG A 198 25.25 -2.57 -6.57
CA ARG A 198 26.12 -3.73 -6.29
C ARG A 198 26.45 -3.80 -4.79
N GLY A 199 26.29 -4.99 -4.21
CA GLY A 199 26.56 -5.23 -2.79
C GLY A 199 25.46 -4.73 -1.84
N LEU A 200 24.32 -4.25 -2.37
CA LEU A 200 23.16 -3.92 -1.56
C LEU A 200 22.59 -5.15 -0.84
N ASP A 201 22.67 -6.32 -1.46
CA ASP A 201 22.32 -7.62 -0.89
C ASP A 201 23.17 -7.99 0.32
N ASP A 202 24.49 -7.91 0.18
CA ASP A 202 25.41 -8.16 1.29
C ASP A 202 25.20 -7.16 2.43
N LYS A 203 25.05 -5.88 2.10
CA LYS A 203 24.77 -4.84 3.10
C LYS A 203 23.45 -5.08 3.81
N ALA A 204 22.38 -5.36 3.07
CA ALA A 204 21.05 -5.63 3.64
C ALA A 204 21.05 -6.89 4.51
N ALA A 205 21.74 -7.96 4.11
CA ALA A 205 21.84 -9.20 4.86
C ALA A 205 22.61 -9.06 6.18
N ASN A 206 23.55 -8.10 6.25
CA ASN A 206 24.35 -7.81 7.43
C ASN A 206 23.69 -6.82 8.40
N LEU A 207 22.52 -6.27 8.07
CA LEU A 207 21.79 -5.42 8.99
C LEU A 207 20.98 -6.25 9.97
N ALA A 208 21.40 -6.21 11.24
CA ALA A 208 20.62 -6.76 12.33
C ALA A 208 19.59 -5.73 12.81
N TYR A 209 18.32 -5.93 12.44
CA TYR A 209 17.19 -5.30 13.11
C TYR A 209 16.10 -6.34 13.32
N GLN A 210 15.67 -6.48 14.57
CA GLN A 210 14.52 -7.26 14.96
C GLN A 210 13.76 -6.46 16.01
N GLY A 211 12.49 -6.18 15.76
CA GLY A 211 11.63 -5.41 16.65
C GLY A 211 10.26 -6.04 16.76
N GLN A 212 9.72 -6.10 17.97
CA GLN A 212 8.30 -6.33 18.20
C GLN A 212 7.66 -4.97 18.49
N ILE A 213 6.75 -4.55 17.63
CA ILE A 213 6.20 -3.19 17.62
C ILE A 213 4.69 -3.28 17.81
N MET A 214 4.25 -2.79 18.96
CA MET A 214 2.83 -2.68 19.24
C MET A 214 2.23 -1.49 18.51
N VAL A 215 1.17 -1.74 17.73
CA VAL A 215 0.37 -0.73 17.04
C VAL A 215 -1.06 -0.79 17.58
N ARG A 216 -1.62 0.40 17.85
CA ARG A 216 -2.95 0.57 18.46
C ARG A 216 -3.88 1.45 17.63
N LYS A 217 -3.46 1.86 16.43
CA LYS A 217 -4.17 2.84 15.64
C LYS A 217 -4.21 2.46 14.17
N LEU A 218 -5.32 2.79 13.53
CA LEU A 218 -5.52 2.77 12.10
C LEU A 218 -5.67 4.20 11.62
N ASP A 219 -4.82 4.58 10.67
CA ASP A 219 -4.71 5.97 10.25
C ASP A 219 -5.06 6.12 8.76
N LEU A 220 -5.88 7.12 8.47
CA LEU A 220 -6.12 7.61 7.11
C LEU A 220 -5.13 8.74 6.83
N MET A 221 -4.29 8.54 5.83
CA MET A 221 -3.21 9.44 5.47
C MET A 221 -3.49 10.10 4.12
N ARG A 222 -3.16 11.38 4.01
CA ARG A 222 -3.13 12.11 2.74
C ARG A 222 -1.70 12.22 2.23
N SER A 223 -1.49 11.88 0.98
CA SER A 223 -0.26 12.11 0.23
C SER A 223 -0.32 13.43 -0.52
N HIS A 224 0.64 14.30 -0.27
CA HIS A 224 0.81 15.56 -1.00
C HIS A 224 1.80 15.33 -2.13
N LEU A 225 1.38 15.63 -3.36
CA LEU A 225 2.28 15.70 -4.51
C LEU A 225 3.26 16.85 -4.28
N SER A 226 4.56 16.56 -4.27
CA SER A 226 5.60 17.59 -4.29
C SER A 226 6.23 17.61 -5.68
N LYS A 227 6.41 18.81 -6.26
CA LYS A 227 7.17 19.00 -7.49
C LYS A 227 8.65 18.69 -7.16
N GLY A 228 9.15 17.55 -7.62
CA GLY A 228 10.56 17.15 -7.50
C GLY A 228 11.01 16.63 -6.12
N GLY A 229 10.16 16.63 -5.09
CA GLY A 229 10.49 16.22 -3.71
C GLY A 229 9.98 14.83 -3.31
N ALA A 230 10.33 14.35 -2.12
CA ALA A 230 9.64 13.20 -1.54
C ALA A 230 8.17 13.59 -1.25
N PRO A 231 7.20 12.69 -1.43
CA PRO A 231 5.82 12.97 -1.04
C PRO A 231 5.77 13.28 0.47
N LYS A 232 5.07 14.36 0.83
CA LYS A 232 4.76 14.67 2.23
C LYS A 232 3.46 13.98 2.61
N TYR A 233 3.36 13.53 3.86
CA TYR A 233 2.14 12.91 4.37
C TYR A 233 1.53 13.74 5.48
N SER A 234 0.20 13.82 5.53
CA SER A 234 -0.54 14.39 6.65
C SER A 234 -1.64 13.44 7.11
N LEU A 235 -1.82 13.34 8.42
CA LEU A 235 -2.93 12.59 9.01
C LEU A 235 -4.26 13.26 8.68
N LYS A 236 -5.25 12.48 8.24
CA LYS A 236 -6.61 12.93 7.97
C LYS A 236 -7.61 12.40 8.98
N HIS A 237 -7.41 11.15 9.41
CA HIS A 237 -8.21 10.53 10.45
C HIS A 237 -7.36 9.51 11.19
N SER A 238 -7.62 9.34 12.48
CA SER A 238 -6.94 8.37 13.32
C SER A 238 -7.95 7.74 14.25
N THR A 239 -8.04 6.43 14.23
CA THR A 239 -8.92 5.67 15.10
C THR A 239 -8.13 4.63 15.87
N SER A 240 -8.51 4.40 17.12
CA SER A 240 -7.78 3.47 17.99
C SER A 240 -8.45 2.10 17.95
N PHE A 241 -7.63 1.06 17.91
CA PHE A 241 -8.08 -0.31 18.10
C PHE A 241 -8.73 -0.48 19.47
N GLU A 242 -9.70 -1.38 19.55
CA GLU A 242 -10.33 -1.75 20.80
C GLU A 242 -9.32 -2.57 21.64
N GLY A 243 -9.00 -2.12 22.86
CA GLY A 243 -8.08 -2.81 23.78
C GLY A 243 -6.88 -2.00 24.27
#